data_AF-A0A2D9NP97-F1
#
_entry.id   AF-A0A2D9NP97-F1
#
_cell.length_a   1.000
_cell.length_b   1.000
_cell.length_c   1.000
_cell.angle_alpha   90.00
_cell.angle_beta   90.00
_cell.angle_gamma   90.00
#
_symmetry.space_group_name_H-M   'P 1'
#
loop_
_entity.id
_entity.type
_entity.pdbx_description
1 polymer ?
#
loop_
_entity_poly.entity_id
_entity_poly.type
_entity_poly.pdbx_seq_one_letter_code
_entity_poly.pdbx_strand_id
1 'polypeptide(L)'
;MSGNFVTGAGYLLRGLAMTFQPGLRRFVLIPLTANVVLFSLMGWLLYEVITDFYDAAMLTVPEWLQFLSWIITPLLWLVGGLMTGYVSTLLVLMLTSPFHALLSEKVEESITGETMPALEGIAAALLEVPRALFREIRKFLYYVPIALAVLILTIIPVFNAFAPLGWFLLGAWMMSLQFVDYPMGNHRLPFREVREACADRRLSTIGFGGTVAFATGIPLLNLVVIPAAVIGATLLWCEELRSQR
;
A
#
# COMPACT_ATOMS: atom_id res chain seq x y z
N MET A 1 -14.57 -4.11 23.68
CA MET A 1 -14.14 -4.03 22.26
C MET A 1 -14.84 -5.17 21.54
N SER A 2 -15.49 -4.91 20.41
CA SER A 2 -16.15 -5.98 19.66
C SER A 2 -15.20 -6.52 18.57
N GLY A 3 -15.36 -7.79 18.19
CA GLY A 3 -14.45 -8.51 17.29
C GLY A 3 -13.44 -9.41 18.00
N ASN A 4 -12.69 -10.19 17.24
CA ASN A 4 -11.70 -11.15 17.73
C ASN A 4 -10.37 -10.97 16.99
N PHE A 5 -9.29 -10.71 17.74
CA PHE A 5 -7.96 -10.50 17.18
C PHE A 5 -7.47 -11.69 16.34
N VAL A 6 -7.75 -12.91 16.78
CA VAL A 6 -7.32 -14.15 16.10
C VAL A 6 -8.08 -14.31 14.79
N THR A 7 -9.39 -14.04 14.79
CA THR A 7 -10.21 -14.04 13.57
C THR A 7 -9.72 -12.97 12.60
N GLY A 8 -9.44 -11.77 13.11
CA GLY A 8 -8.81 -10.65 12.39
C GLY A 8 -7.54 -11.06 11.65
N ALA A 9 -6.59 -11.64 12.38
CA ALA A 9 -5.33 -12.13 11.83
C ALA A 9 -5.54 -13.26 10.80
N GLY A 10 -6.54 -14.12 11.02
CA GLY A 10 -6.91 -15.20 10.13
C GLY A 10 -7.38 -14.74 8.74
N TYR A 11 -7.92 -13.53 8.60
CA TYR A 11 -8.36 -13.01 7.30
C TYR A 11 -7.22 -12.85 6.29
N LEU A 12 -6.02 -12.46 6.73
CA LEU A 12 -4.87 -12.38 5.81
C LEU A 12 -4.45 -13.78 5.33
N LEU A 13 -4.45 -14.77 6.22
CA LEU A 13 -4.10 -16.15 5.87
C LEU A 13 -5.10 -16.75 4.89
N ARG A 14 -6.41 -16.51 5.11
CA ARG A 14 -7.47 -16.88 4.16
C ARG A 14 -7.29 -16.15 2.82
N GLY A 15 -6.98 -14.86 2.85
CA GLY A 15 -6.68 -14.07 1.65
C GLY A 15 -5.48 -14.60 0.86
N LEU A 16 -4.41 -15.00 1.56
CA LEU A 16 -3.22 -15.60 0.96
C LEU A 16 -3.55 -16.94 0.29
N ALA A 17 -4.34 -17.80 0.94
CA ALA A 17 -4.79 -19.05 0.35
C ALA A 17 -5.65 -18.83 -0.91
N MET A 18 -6.52 -17.81 -0.90
CA MET A 18 -7.38 -17.46 -2.04
C MET A 18 -6.62 -16.80 -3.20
N THR A 19 -5.48 -16.17 -2.93
CA THR A 19 -4.62 -15.52 -3.93
C THR A 19 -4.20 -16.50 -5.04
N PHE A 20 -4.08 -17.79 -4.71
CA PHE A 20 -3.67 -18.85 -5.64
C PHE A 20 -4.84 -19.53 -6.38
N GLN A 21 -6.09 -19.14 -6.15
CA GLN A 21 -7.24 -19.78 -6.78
C GLN A 21 -7.37 -19.43 -8.29
N PRO A 22 -7.78 -20.40 -9.13
CA PRO A 22 -8.04 -20.16 -10.54
C PRO A 22 -9.20 -19.17 -10.71
N GLY A 23 -8.91 -18.00 -11.28
CA GLY A 23 -9.86 -16.89 -11.44
C GLY A 23 -9.34 -15.57 -10.86
N LEU A 24 -8.74 -15.64 -9.67
CA LEU A 24 -8.13 -14.50 -8.98
C LEU A 24 -6.67 -14.27 -9.38
N ARG A 25 -5.95 -15.34 -9.75
CA ARG A 25 -4.51 -15.29 -10.11
C ARG A 25 -4.14 -14.22 -11.14
N ARG A 26 -5.04 -13.90 -12.09
CA ARG A 26 -4.78 -12.88 -13.12
C ARG A 26 -4.70 -11.47 -12.52
N PHE A 27 -5.53 -11.17 -11.52
CA PHE A 27 -5.54 -9.88 -10.82
C PHE A 27 -4.35 -9.73 -9.86
N VAL A 28 -3.63 -10.82 -9.60
CA VAL A 28 -2.39 -10.85 -8.82
C VAL A 28 -1.18 -10.70 -9.75
N LEU A 29 -1.13 -11.53 -10.79
CA LEU A 29 0.00 -11.60 -11.71
C LEU A 29 0.15 -10.33 -12.57
N ILE A 30 -0.95 -9.70 -12.99
CA ILE A 30 -0.89 -8.50 -13.83
C ILE A 30 -0.21 -7.33 -13.08
N PRO A 31 -0.66 -6.92 -11.87
CA PRO A 31 0.04 -5.92 -11.06
C PRO A 31 1.51 -6.25 -10.79
N LEU A 32 1.80 -7.50 -10.45
CA LEU A 32 3.17 -7.94 -10.15
C LEU A 32 4.08 -7.81 -11.38
N THR A 33 3.59 -8.28 -12.54
CA THR A 33 4.33 -8.19 -13.80
C THR A 33 4.53 -6.73 -14.21
N ALA A 34 3.50 -5.90 -14.07
CA ALA A 34 3.59 -4.47 -14.36
C ALA A 34 4.63 -3.78 -13.47
N ASN A 35 4.70 -4.13 -12.18
CA ASN A 35 5.71 -3.61 -11.26
C ASN A 35 7.13 -4.01 -11.70
N VAL A 36 7.37 -5.28 -11.98
CA VAL A 36 8.68 -5.77 -12.44
C VAL A 36 9.11 -5.09 -13.75
N VAL A 37 8.20 -4.98 -14.73
CA VAL A 37 8.47 -4.34 -16.02
C VAL A 37 8.79 -2.86 -15.83
N LEU A 38 7.98 -2.13 -15.06
CA LEU A 38 8.16 -0.70 -14.86
C LEU A 38 9.45 -0.40 -14.08
N PHE A 39 9.72 -1.17 -13.02
CA PHE A 39 10.95 -1.02 -12.25
C PHE A 39 12.19 -1.30 -13.09
N SER A 40 12.15 -2.34 -13.93
CA SER A 40 13.25 -2.67 -14.86
C SER A 40 13.47 -1.56 -15.88
N LEU A 41 12.39 -1.04 -16.48
CA LEU A 41 12.44 0.06 -17.44
C LEU A 41 13.00 1.34 -16.81
N MET A 42 12.52 1.69 -15.62
CA MET A 42 12.96 2.86 -14.88
C MET A 42 14.43 2.75 -14.45
N GLY A 43 14.86 1.56 -14.03
CA GLY A 43 16.26 1.29 -13.70
C GLY A 43 17.18 1.40 -14.91
N TRP A 44 16.75 0.89 -16.07
CA TRP A 44 17.49 1.02 -17.33
C TRP A 44 17.60 2.49 -17.77
N LEU A 45 16.49 3.25 -17.76
CA LEU A 45 16.50 4.68 -18.06
C LEU A 45 17.40 5.48 -17.10
N LEU A 46 17.36 5.16 -15.81
CA LEU A 46 18.24 5.78 -14.82
C LEU A 46 19.71 5.51 -15.15
N TYR A 47 20.05 4.28 -15.52
CA TYR A 47 21.41 3.91 -15.88
C TYR A 47 21.93 4.73 -17.06
N GLU A 48 21.13 4.86 -18.13
CA GLU A 48 21.50 5.68 -19.30
C GLU A 48 21.68 7.15 -18.93
N VAL A 49 20.70 7.75 -18.24
CA VAL A 49 20.76 9.17 -17.85
C VAL A 49 21.97 9.46 -16.96
N ILE A 50 22.26 8.62 -15.98
CA ILE A 50 23.40 8.83 -15.07
C ILE A 50 24.72 8.63 -15.81
N THR A 51 24.82 7.63 -16.68
CA THR A 51 26.07 7.37 -17.44
C THR A 51 26.35 8.51 -18.42
N ASP A 52 25.36 8.92 -19.21
CA ASP A 52 25.50 10.02 -20.16
C ASP A 52 25.85 11.34 -19.45
N PHE A 53 25.17 11.63 -18.33
CA PHE A 53 25.46 12.81 -17.52
C PHE A 53 26.88 12.75 -16.93
N TYR A 54 27.30 11.60 -16.44
CA TYR A 54 28.63 11.41 -15.86
C TYR A 54 29.74 11.61 -16.91
N ASP A 55 29.60 10.99 -18.08
CA ASP A 55 30.58 11.08 -19.16
C ASP A 55 30.69 12.53 -19.68
N ALA A 56 29.56 13.21 -19.87
CA ALA A 56 29.53 14.61 -20.25
C ALA A 56 30.17 15.52 -19.19
N ALA A 57 29.93 15.25 -17.90
CA ALA A 57 30.53 16.01 -16.81
C ALA A 57 32.05 15.82 -16.78
N MET A 58 32.55 14.59 -16.91
CA MET A 58 34.00 14.29 -16.85
C MET A 58 34.80 14.95 -17.98
N LEU A 59 34.20 15.24 -19.13
CA LEU A 59 34.85 15.98 -20.22
C LEU A 59 35.10 17.46 -19.88
N THR A 60 34.34 18.03 -18.94
CA THR A 60 34.43 19.45 -18.56
C THR A 60 35.16 19.69 -17.25
N VAL A 61 35.34 18.65 -16.43
CA VAL A 61 35.99 18.74 -15.12
C VAL A 61 37.51 18.70 -15.27
N PRO A 62 38.25 19.71 -14.78
CA PRO A 62 39.72 19.70 -14.76
C PRO A 62 40.30 18.50 -13.99
N GLU A 63 41.44 17.97 -14.41
CA GLU A 63 42.08 16.78 -13.80
C GLU A 63 42.24 16.88 -12.27
N TRP A 64 42.63 18.05 -11.75
CA TRP A 64 42.82 18.24 -10.32
C TRP A 64 41.54 18.16 -9.49
N LEU A 65 40.36 18.28 -10.12
CA LEU A 65 39.04 18.10 -9.49
C LEU A 65 38.47 16.69 -9.68
N GLN A 66 39.09 15.84 -10.50
CA GLN A 66 38.58 14.48 -10.76
C GLN A 66 38.57 13.61 -9.50
N PHE A 67 39.34 13.93 -8.46
CA PHE A 67 39.23 13.25 -7.18
C PHE A 67 37.84 13.42 -6.53
N LEU A 68 37.01 14.40 -6.91
CA LEU A 68 35.63 14.49 -6.39
C LEU A 68 34.71 13.38 -6.94
N SER A 69 35.08 12.72 -8.04
CA SER A 69 34.27 11.67 -8.68
C SER A 69 33.95 10.52 -7.72
N TRP A 70 34.89 10.12 -6.85
CA TRP A 70 34.65 9.02 -5.91
C TRP A 70 33.53 9.32 -4.90
N ILE A 71 33.22 10.60 -4.63
CA ILE A 71 32.11 11.04 -3.78
C ILE A 71 30.85 11.31 -4.60
N ILE A 72 31.00 11.99 -5.73
CA ILE A 72 29.87 12.41 -6.56
C ILE A 72 29.17 11.20 -7.18
N THR A 73 29.90 10.18 -7.63
CA THR A 73 29.32 9.02 -8.31
C THR A 73 28.38 8.23 -7.38
N PRO A 74 28.77 7.82 -6.16
CA PRO A 74 27.83 7.19 -5.23
C PRO A 74 26.63 8.07 -4.88
N LEU A 75 26.83 9.38 -4.75
CA LEU A 75 25.74 10.32 -4.44
C LEU A 75 24.74 10.43 -5.60
N LEU A 76 25.23 10.46 -6.85
CA LEU A 76 24.38 10.44 -8.04
C LEU A 76 23.54 9.17 -8.12
N TRP A 77 24.16 8.01 -7.89
CA TRP A 77 23.43 6.73 -7.85
C TRP A 77 22.42 6.66 -6.70
N LEU A 78 22.76 7.18 -5.52
CA LEU A 78 21.87 7.22 -4.38
C LEU A 78 20.66 8.12 -4.65
N VAL A 79 20.90 9.37 -5.07
CA VAL A 79 19.83 10.35 -5.33
C VAL A 79 18.99 9.91 -6.52
N GLY A 80 19.62 9.50 -7.63
CA GLY A 80 18.94 9.00 -8.81
C GLY A 80 18.13 7.74 -8.51
N GLY A 81 18.70 6.80 -7.75
CA GLY A 81 18.02 5.59 -7.31
C GLY A 81 16.81 5.88 -6.42
N LEU A 82 16.94 6.80 -5.45
CA LEU A 82 15.84 7.21 -4.59
C LEU A 82 14.73 7.90 -5.40
N MET A 83 15.08 8.88 -6.24
CA MET A 83 14.11 9.60 -7.08
C MET A 83 13.34 8.66 -8.00
N THR A 84 14.06 7.81 -8.74
CA THR A 84 13.46 6.81 -9.62
C THR A 84 12.64 5.77 -8.85
N GLY A 85 13.09 5.37 -7.66
CA GLY A 85 12.33 4.49 -6.75
C GLY A 85 11.00 5.09 -6.33
N TYR A 86 10.96 6.38 -5.95
CA TYR A 86 9.72 7.07 -5.61
C TYR A 86 8.79 7.23 -6.82
N VAL A 87 9.32 7.66 -7.96
CA VAL A 87 8.52 7.85 -9.18
C VAL A 87 7.95 6.52 -9.67
N SER A 88 8.75 5.45 -9.71
CA SER A 88 8.29 4.11 -10.07
C SER A 88 7.21 3.61 -9.12
N THR A 89 7.39 3.78 -7.80
CA THR A 89 6.37 3.39 -6.80
C THR A 89 5.05 4.11 -7.03
N LEU A 90 5.08 5.42 -7.29
CA LEU A 90 3.87 6.21 -7.58
C LEU A 90 3.17 5.71 -8.85
N LEU A 91 3.91 5.48 -9.92
CA LEU A 91 3.36 4.98 -11.18
C LEU A 91 2.78 3.57 -11.05
N VAL A 92 3.48 2.66 -10.34
CA VAL A 92 2.96 1.32 -10.03
C VAL A 92 1.66 1.45 -9.24
N LEU A 93 1.63 2.24 -8.17
CA LEU A 93 0.43 2.42 -7.35
C LEU A 93 -0.76 2.90 -8.18
N MET A 94 -0.56 3.88 -9.06
CA MET A 94 -1.61 4.39 -9.94
C MET A 94 -2.10 3.31 -10.93
N LEU A 95 -1.18 2.52 -11.47
CA LEU A 95 -1.49 1.46 -12.41
C LEU A 95 -2.19 0.27 -11.74
N THR A 96 -1.81 -0.10 -10.51
CA THR A 96 -2.32 -1.28 -9.80
C THR A 96 -3.58 -1.02 -8.99
N SER A 97 -3.83 0.23 -8.57
CA SER A 97 -5.05 0.64 -7.85
C SER A 97 -6.36 0.11 -8.49
N PRO A 98 -6.62 0.26 -9.80
CA PRO A 98 -7.85 -0.28 -10.41
C PRO A 98 -7.93 -1.81 -10.34
N PHE A 99 -6.80 -2.50 -10.43
CA PHE A 99 -6.77 -3.96 -10.29
C PHE A 99 -7.09 -4.40 -8.87
N HIS A 100 -6.66 -3.65 -7.86
CA HIS A 100 -7.01 -3.92 -6.46
C HIS A 100 -8.50 -3.69 -6.18
N ALA A 101 -9.09 -2.64 -6.76
CA ALA A 101 -10.54 -2.40 -6.67
C ALA A 101 -11.35 -3.54 -7.33
N LEU A 102 -10.97 -3.93 -8.56
CA LEU A 102 -11.58 -5.07 -9.28
C LEU A 102 -11.38 -6.40 -8.56
N LEU A 103 -10.21 -6.61 -7.95
CA LEU A 103 -9.94 -7.80 -7.14
C LEU A 103 -10.90 -7.87 -5.95
N SER A 104 -11.07 -6.76 -5.22
CA SER A 104 -12.02 -6.68 -4.11
C SER A 104 -13.45 -6.93 -4.57
N GLU A 105 -13.86 -6.35 -5.71
CA GLU A 105 -15.19 -6.57 -6.29
C GLU A 105 -15.42 -8.06 -6.59
N LYS A 106 -14.52 -8.72 -7.33
CA LYS A 106 -14.66 -10.13 -7.68
C LYS A 106 -14.66 -11.06 -6.47
N VAL A 107 -13.91 -10.71 -5.43
CA VAL A 107 -13.95 -11.45 -4.15
C VAL A 107 -15.30 -11.26 -3.48
N GLU A 108 -15.80 -10.03 -3.39
CA GLU A 108 -17.10 -9.73 -2.79
C GLU A 108 -18.24 -10.46 -3.51
N GLU A 109 -18.26 -10.45 -4.85
CA GLU A 109 -19.22 -11.20 -5.66
C GLU A 109 -19.15 -12.70 -5.38
N SER A 110 -17.93 -13.25 -5.25
CA SER A 110 -17.74 -14.69 -4.99
C SER A 110 -18.25 -15.14 -3.62
N ILE A 111 -18.26 -14.24 -2.63
CA ILE A 111 -18.68 -14.51 -1.25
C ILE A 111 -20.16 -14.21 -1.05
N THR A 112 -20.66 -13.13 -1.64
CA THR A 112 -22.02 -12.63 -1.42
C THR A 112 -23.02 -13.15 -2.45
N GLY A 113 -22.54 -13.57 -3.64
CA GLY A 113 -23.38 -14.00 -4.76
C GLY A 113 -24.10 -12.85 -5.48
N GLU A 114 -23.85 -11.60 -5.08
CA GLU A 114 -24.44 -10.40 -5.69
C GLU A 114 -23.50 -9.82 -6.74
N THR A 115 -24.01 -9.42 -7.90
CA THR A 115 -23.22 -8.69 -8.92
C THR A 115 -23.09 -7.23 -8.53
N MET A 116 -21.86 -6.72 -8.47
CA MET A 116 -21.64 -5.30 -8.20
C MET A 116 -21.83 -4.47 -9.48
N PRO A 117 -22.32 -3.22 -9.37
CA PRO A 117 -22.39 -2.34 -10.52
C PRO A 117 -20.98 -2.03 -11.02
N ALA A 118 -20.63 -2.57 -12.19
CA ALA A 118 -19.33 -2.32 -12.81
C ALA A 118 -19.15 -0.81 -13.10
N LEU A 119 -17.94 -0.31 -12.92
CA LEU A 119 -17.55 1.04 -13.36
C LEU A 119 -17.64 1.13 -14.89
N GLU A 120 -18.70 1.77 -15.38
CA GLU A 120 -18.93 2.00 -16.81
C GLU A 120 -18.00 3.10 -17.36
N GLY A 121 -16.90 2.68 -18.01
CA GLY A 121 -16.16 3.48 -18.99
C GLY A 121 -14.92 4.27 -18.51
N ILE A 122 -14.03 4.57 -19.46
CA ILE A 122 -12.74 5.28 -19.25
C ILE A 122 -12.96 6.70 -18.69
N ALA A 123 -14.05 7.36 -19.08
CA ALA A 123 -14.40 8.70 -18.59
C ALA A 123 -14.77 8.68 -17.10
N ALA A 124 -15.48 7.64 -16.63
CA ALA A 124 -15.80 7.47 -15.22
C ALA A 124 -14.52 7.21 -14.40
N ALA A 125 -13.59 6.38 -14.92
CA ALA A 125 -12.30 6.13 -14.28
C ALA A 125 -11.44 7.39 -14.11
N LEU A 126 -11.40 8.27 -15.13
CA LEU A 126 -10.69 9.56 -15.07
C LEU A 126 -11.28 10.51 -14.01
N LEU A 127 -12.61 10.53 -13.87
CA LEU A 127 -13.32 11.30 -12.84
C LEU A 127 -13.10 10.78 -11.42
N GLU A 128 -12.64 9.54 -11.28
CA GLU A 128 -12.29 8.93 -9.98
C GLU A 128 -10.89 9.29 -9.51
N VAL A 129 -9.95 9.65 -10.40
CA VAL A 129 -8.56 9.98 -10.04
C VAL A 129 -8.47 11.11 -8.98
N PRO A 130 -9.15 12.26 -9.15
CA PRO A 130 -9.11 13.31 -8.13
C PRO A 130 -9.71 12.85 -6.80
N ARG A 131 -10.80 12.06 -6.85
CA ARG A 131 -11.46 11.53 -5.65
C ARG A 131 -10.54 10.57 -4.90
N ALA A 132 -9.82 9.70 -5.61
CA ALA A 132 -8.83 8.80 -5.04
C ALA A 132 -7.68 9.58 -4.37
N LEU A 133 -7.15 10.61 -5.04
CA LEU A 133 -6.12 11.48 -4.46
C LEU A 133 -6.61 12.19 -3.19
N PHE A 134 -7.81 12.78 -3.20
CA PHE A 134 -8.39 13.38 -2.00
C PHE A 134 -8.61 12.37 -0.87
N ARG A 135 -8.96 11.13 -1.21
CA ARG A 135 -9.12 10.04 -0.24
C ARG A 135 -7.79 9.68 0.42
N GLU A 136 -6.72 9.56 -0.36
CA GLU A 136 -5.36 9.35 0.15
C GLU A 136 -4.84 10.53 0.98
N ILE A 137 -5.10 11.77 0.56
CA ILE A 137 -4.77 12.97 1.36
C ILE A 137 -5.48 12.95 2.71
N ARG A 138 -6.76 12.53 2.77
CA ARG A 138 -7.49 12.40 4.04
C ARG A 138 -6.91 11.31 4.95
N LYS A 139 -6.45 10.19 4.39
CA LYS A 139 -5.73 9.15 5.15
C LYS A 139 -4.45 9.72 5.75
N PHE A 140 -3.67 10.45 4.95
CA PHE A 140 -2.47 11.11 5.40
C PHE A 140 -2.74 12.13 6.53
N LEU A 141 -3.72 13.03 6.34
CA LEU A 141 -4.13 14.01 7.34
C LEU A 141 -4.65 13.38 8.64
N TYR A 142 -5.25 12.19 8.56
CA TYR A 142 -5.65 11.42 9.73
C TYR A 142 -4.47 10.76 10.43
N TYR A 143 -3.50 10.25 9.68
CA TYR A 143 -2.30 9.59 10.20
C TYR A 143 -1.36 10.56 10.92
N VAL A 144 -1.08 11.72 10.33
CA VAL A 144 -0.12 12.72 10.84
C VAL A 144 -0.29 13.08 12.33
N PRO A 145 -1.48 13.48 12.83
CA PRO A 145 -1.62 13.87 14.23
C PRO A 145 -1.39 12.69 15.20
N ILE A 146 -1.79 11.48 14.82
CA ILE A 146 -1.61 10.29 15.65
C ILE A 146 -0.14 9.87 15.64
N ALA A 147 0.50 9.90 14.47
CA ALA A 147 1.93 9.66 14.32
C ALA A 147 2.75 10.66 15.15
N LEU A 148 2.36 11.93 15.17
CA LEU A 148 3.00 12.96 16.00
C LEU A 148 2.85 12.65 17.50
N ALA A 149 1.70 12.15 17.96
CA ALA A 149 1.52 11.75 19.34
C ALA A 149 2.43 10.56 19.72
N VAL A 150 2.56 9.56 18.84
CA VAL A 150 3.48 8.42 19.05
C VAL A 150 4.94 8.86 18.95
N LEU A 151 5.26 9.85 18.10
CA LEU A 151 6.60 10.44 18.03
C LEU A 151 6.96 11.13 19.35
N ILE A 152 6.05 11.93 19.92
CA ILE A 152 6.24 12.56 21.23
C ILE A 152 6.46 11.47 22.30
N LEU A 153 5.67 10.39 22.30
CA LEU A 153 5.85 9.24 23.19
C LEU A 153 7.25 8.61 23.07
N THR A 154 7.83 8.62 21.86
CA THR A 154 9.17 8.08 21.58
C THR A 154 10.28 8.93 22.21
N ILE A 155 10.06 10.24 22.35
CA ILE A 155 11.06 11.19 22.85
C ILE A 155 11.07 11.24 24.38
N ILE A 156 9.92 11.04 25.04
CA ILE A 156 9.80 11.15 26.50
C ILE A 156 10.48 9.94 27.17
N PRO A 157 11.50 10.14 28.04
CA PRO A 157 12.12 9.06 28.80
C PRO A 157 11.08 8.28 29.63
N VAL A 158 11.29 6.99 29.86
CA VAL A 158 10.36 6.05 30.52
C VAL A 158 9.18 5.64 29.62
N PHE A 159 8.50 6.59 28.97
CA PHE A 159 7.40 6.28 28.05
C PHE A 159 7.87 5.73 26.70
N ASN A 160 9.11 6.03 26.30
CA ASN A 160 9.75 5.50 25.11
C ASN A 160 9.75 3.96 25.04
N ALA A 161 9.72 3.26 26.19
CA ALA A 161 9.60 1.80 26.25
C ALA A 161 8.30 1.29 25.60
N PHE A 162 7.23 2.09 25.59
CA PHE A 162 5.95 1.77 24.94
C PHE A 162 5.87 2.27 23.50
N ALA A 163 6.84 3.06 23.04
CA ALA A 163 6.82 3.61 21.68
C ALA A 163 6.79 2.54 20.58
N PRO A 164 7.56 1.43 20.65
CA PRO A 164 7.46 0.36 19.66
C PRO A 164 6.05 -0.22 19.54
N LEU A 165 5.37 -0.41 20.68
CA LEU A 165 3.98 -0.88 20.71
C LEU A 165 3.03 0.16 20.09
N GLY A 166 3.22 1.45 20.40
CA GLY A 166 2.45 2.54 19.82
C GLY A 166 2.59 2.61 18.29
N TRP A 167 3.82 2.52 17.78
CA TRP A 167 4.10 2.48 16.34
C TRP A 167 3.51 1.24 15.67
N PHE A 168 3.61 0.07 16.31
CA PHE A 168 3.01 -1.15 15.81
C PHE A 168 1.48 -1.05 15.73
N LEU A 169 0.82 -0.58 16.79
CA LEU A 169 -0.65 -0.43 16.81
C LEU A 169 -1.12 0.61 15.78
N LEU A 170 -0.38 1.71 15.62
CA LEU A 170 -0.66 2.72 14.60
C LEU A 170 -0.50 2.13 13.18
N GLY A 171 0.58 1.39 12.94
CA GLY A 171 0.83 0.71 11.67
C GLY A 171 -0.24 -0.33 11.36
N ALA A 172 -0.61 -1.15 12.35
CA ALA A 172 -1.67 -2.14 12.25
C ALA A 172 -3.02 -1.48 11.90
N TRP A 173 -3.37 -0.41 12.62
CA TRP A 173 -4.59 0.33 12.36
C TRP A 173 -4.61 0.94 10.95
N MET A 174 -3.50 1.56 10.53
CA MET A 174 -3.41 2.20 9.23
C MET A 174 -3.42 1.19 8.08
N MET A 175 -2.77 0.03 8.23
CA MET A 175 -2.84 -1.04 7.24
C MET A 175 -4.29 -1.54 7.05
N SER A 176 -5.03 -1.76 8.13
CA SER A 176 -6.43 -2.15 8.01
C SER A 176 -7.28 -1.09 7.32
N LEU A 177 -7.13 0.18 7.73
CA LEU A 177 -7.85 1.27 7.07
C LEU A 177 -7.50 1.35 5.59
N GLN A 178 -6.24 1.13 5.20
CA GLN A 178 -5.82 1.18 3.80
C GLN A 178 -6.49 0.09 2.96
N PHE A 179 -6.54 -1.15 3.47
CA PHE A 179 -7.06 -2.28 2.69
C PHE A 179 -8.59 -2.42 2.75
N VAL A 180 -9.23 -2.12 3.89
CA VAL A 180 -10.70 -2.09 4.01
C VAL A 180 -11.31 -0.94 3.19
N ASP A 181 -10.52 0.07 2.85
CA ASP A 181 -10.92 1.15 1.96
C ASP A 181 -11.30 0.67 0.55
N TYR A 182 -10.73 -0.44 0.07
CA TYR A 182 -11.04 -0.99 -1.26
C TYR A 182 -12.49 -1.49 -1.37
N PRO A 183 -12.96 -2.47 -0.56
CA PRO A 183 -14.35 -2.93 -0.64
C PRO A 183 -15.33 -1.79 -0.34
N MET A 184 -15.11 -1.01 0.71
CA MET A 184 -16.00 0.12 1.05
C MET A 184 -15.96 1.24 0.01
N GLY A 185 -14.83 1.41 -0.68
CA GLY A 185 -14.66 2.35 -1.79
C GLY A 185 -15.48 1.96 -3.00
N ASN A 186 -15.60 0.65 -3.29
CA ASN A 186 -16.46 0.15 -4.36
C ASN A 186 -17.94 0.48 -4.11
N HIS A 187 -18.37 0.52 -2.84
CA HIS A 187 -19.70 1.00 -2.41
C HIS A 187 -19.81 2.53 -2.30
N ARG A 188 -18.78 3.27 -2.74
CA ARG A 188 -18.67 4.75 -2.68
C ARG A 188 -18.83 5.33 -1.27
N LEU A 189 -18.53 4.55 -0.24
CA LEU A 189 -18.61 5.01 1.14
C LEU A 189 -17.48 6.02 1.43
N PRO A 190 -17.78 7.11 2.14
CA PRO A 190 -16.77 8.08 2.55
C PRO A 190 -15.81 7.48 3.58
N PHE A 191 -14.56 7.95 3.58
CA PHE A 191 -13.51 7.47 4.50
C PHE A 191 -13.89 7.54 6.00
N ARG A 192 -14.78 8.46 6.37
CA ARG A 192 -15.31 8.53 7.74
C ARG A 192 -16.03 7.24 8.13
N GLU A 193 -16.84 6.68 7.23
CA GLU A 193 -17.57 5.43 7.49
C GLU A 193 -16.63 4.23 7.56
N VAL A 194 -15.54 4.23 6.78
CA VAL A 194 -14.48 3.22 6.87
C VAL A 194 -13.88 3.19 8.27
N ARG A 195 -13.58 4.37 8.82
CA ARG A 195 -13.06 4.51 10.18
C ARG A 195 -14.07 4.05 11.23
N GLU A 196 -15.35 4.40 11.09
CA GLU A 196 -16.40 3.99 12.02
C GLU A 196 -16.55 2.46 12.03
N ALA A 197 -16.68 1.82 10.86
CA ALA A 197 -16.76 0.36 10.75
C ALA A 197 -15.54 -0.35 11.37
N CYS A 198 -14.34 0.12 11.08
CA CYS A 198 -13.10 -0.40 11.69
C CYS A 198 -13.03 -0.13 13.20
N ALA A 199 -13.61 0.98 13.67
CA ALA A 199 -13.64 1.35 15.07
C ALA A 199 -14.67 0.55 15.88
N ASP A 200 -15.68 -0.03 15.23
CA ASP A 200 -16.66 -0.90 15.87
C ASP A 200 -16.06 -2.29 16.13
N ARG A 201 -15.26 -2.81 15.19
CA ARG A 201 -14.56 -4.11 15.25
C ARG A 201 -13.06 -4.01 15.54
N ARG A 202 -12.65 -3.11 16.45
CA ARG A 202 -11.23 -2.77 16.68
C ARG A 202 -10.30 -3.96 16.86
N LEU A 203 -10.73 -5.02 17.56
CA LEU A 203 -9.87 -6.18 17.79
C LEU A 203 -9.59 -6.94 16.49
N SER A 204 -10.62 -7.19 15.69
CA SER A 204 -10.49 -7.82 14.37
C SER A 204 -9.67 -6.93 13.43
N THR A 205 -9.93 -5.62 13.42
CA THR A 205 -9.19 -4.64 12.61
C THR A 205 -7.71 -4.59 13.01
N ILE A 206 -7.36 -4.50 14.28
CA ILE A 206 -5.95 -4.47 14.71
C ILE A 206 -5.28 -5.81 14.42
N GLY A 207 -5.97 -6.94 14.60
CA GLY A 207 -5.43 -8.27 14.27
C GLY A 207 -5.12 -8.43 12.78
N PHE A 208 -6.06 -8.03 11.92
CA PHE A 208 -5.87 -8.06 10.48
C PHE A 208 -4.69 -7.21 10.05
N GLY A 209 -4.72 -5.91 10.35
CA GLY A 209 -3.69 -4.98 9.89
C GLY A 209 -2.34 -5.17 10.57
N GLY A 210 -2.31 -5.68 11.80
CA GLY A 210 -1.06 -6.08 12.46
C GLY A 210 -0.40 -7.25 11.76
N THR A 211 -1.18 -8.23 11.32
CA THR A 211 -0.67 -9.36 10.52
C THR A 211 -0.21 -8.89 9.15
N VAL A 212 -0.94 -7.97 8.51
CA VAL A 212 -0.52 -7.35 7.24
C VAL A 212 0.78 -6.59 7.41
N ALA A 213 0.88 -5.70 8.41
CA ALA A 213 2.09 -4.93 8.68
C ALA A 213 3.30 -5.84 8.92
N PHE A 214 3.12 -6.92 9.70
CA PHE A 214 4.16 -7.91 9.92
C PHE A 214 4.57 -8.62 8.62
N ALA A 215 3.60 -9.06 7.82
CA ALA A 215 3.86 -9.77 6.57
C ALA A 215 4.54 -8.87 5.51
N THR A 216 4.20 -7.58 5.46
CA THR A 216 4.88 -6.61 4.57
C THR A 216 6.36 -6.42 4.90
N GLY A 217 6.75 -6.63 6.16
CA GLY A 217 8.15 -6.58 6.59
C GLY A 217 9.01 -7.72 6.07
N ILE A 218 8.40 -8.78 5.52
CA ILE A 218 9.10 -9.95 4.97
C ILE A 218 9.25 -9.76 3.46
N PRO A 219 10.47 -9.51 2.92
CA PRO A 219 10.65 -9.05 1.54
C PRO A 219 10.03 -9.96 0.47
N LEU A 220 10.22 -11.29 0.61
CA LEU A 220 9.68 -12.26 -0.36
C LEU A 220 8.16 -12.38 -0.28
N LEU A 221 7.58 -12.29 0.92
CA LEU A 221 6.13 -12.33 1.09
C LEU A 221 5.48 -11.03 0.60
N ASN A 222 6.16 -9.90 0.73
CA ASN A 222 5.62 -8.58 0.36
C ASN A 222 5.13 -8.53 -1.10
N LEU A 223 5.69 -9.35 -2.01
CA LEU A 223 5.24 -9.48 -3.40
C LEU A 223 3.79 -9.96 -3.55
N VAL A 224 3.29 -10.76 -2.60
CA VAL A 224 1.93 -11.33 -2.61
C VAL A 224 1.07 -10.82 -1.46
N VAL A 225 1.64 -10.06 -0.52
CA VAL A 225 0.91 -9.53 0.64
C VAL A 225 -0.15 -8.53 0.22
N ILE A 226 0.11 -7.65 -0.74
CA ILE A 226 -0.88 -6.66 -1.20
C ILE A 226 -2.17 -7.34 -1.70
N PRO A 227 -2.14 -8.26 -2.69
CA PRO A 227 -3.36 -8.93 -3.13
C PRO A 227 -3.98 -9.80 -2.03
N ALA A 228 -3.18 -10.48 -1.20
CA ALA A 228 -3.70 -11.25 -0.07
C ALA A 228 -4.43 -10.36 0.95
N ALA A 229 -3.91 -9.16 1.21
CA ALA A 229 -4.50 -8.18 2.11
C ALA A 229 -5.77 -7.56 1.51
N VAL A 230 -5.82 -7.28 0.20
CA VAL A 230 -7.05 -6.86 -0.47
C VAL A 230 -8.14 -7.92 -0.29
N ILE A 231 -7.85 -9.18 -0.62
CA ILE A 231 -8.81 -10.30 -0.47
C ILE A 231 -9.24 -10.45 1.01
N GLY A 232 -8.27 -10.45 1.93
CA GLY A 232 -8.53 -10.57 3.36
C GLY A 232 -9.38 -9.42 3.93
N ALA A 233 -9.16 -8.19 3.46
CA ALA A 233 -9.96 -7.04 3.83
C ALA A 233 -11.40 -7.13 3.28
N THR A 234 -11.58 -7.65 2.06
CA THR A 234 -12.91 -7.93 1.51
C THR A 234 -13.64 -9.00 2.33
N LEU A 235 -12.95 -10.05 2.78
CA LEU A 235 -13.55 -11.06 3.67
C LEU A 235 -13.97 -10.45 5.01
N LEU A 236 -13.10 -9.65 5.63
CA LEU A 236 -13.41 -8.92 6.86
C LEU A 236 -14.62 -8.00 6.66
N TRP A 237 -14.69 -7.33 5.52
CA TRP A 237 -15.82 -6.50 5.13
C TRP A 237 -17.13 -7.30 5.07
N CYS A 238 -17.17 -8.37 4.27
CA CYS A 238 -18.38 -9.16 4.07
C CYS A 238 -18.87 -9.85 5.36
N GLU A 239 -17.95 -10.40 6.16
CA GLU A 239 -18.31 -11.22 7.33
C GLU A 239 -18.62 -10.38 8.58
N GLU A 240 -17.86 -9.31 8.86
CA GLU A 240 -17.96 -8.58 10.14
C GLU A 240 -18.44 -7.13 10.03
N LEU A 241 -18.15 -6.43 8.92
CA LEU A 241 -18.39 -4.98 8.80
C LEU A 241 -19.68 -4.64 8.04
N ARG A 242 -20.06 -5.45 7.05
CA ARG A 242 -21.26 -5.25 6.22
C ARG A 242 -22.55 -5.55 7.00
N SER A 243 -22.53 -6.55 7.87
CA SER A 243 -23.72 -7.08 8.59
C SER A 243 -24.28 -6.15 9.68
N GLN A 244 -23.61 -5.04 9.98
CA GLN A 244 -24.13 -4.00 10.91
C GLN A 244 -24.88 -2.87 10.18
N ARG A 245 -25.26 -3.09 8.92
CA ARG A 245 -26.15 -2.22 8.15
C ARG A 245 -27.35 -2.98 7.62
#